data_AF-A0A1A9KFC1-F1
#
_entry.id   AF-A0A1A9KFC1-F1
#
_cell.length_a   1.000
_cell.length_b   1.000
_cell.length_c   1.000
_cell.angle_alpha   90.00
_cell.angle_beta   90.00
_cell.angle_gamma   90.00
#
_symmetry.space_group_name_H-M   'P 1'
#
loop_
_entity.id
_entity.type
_entity.pdbx_description
1 polymer ?
#
loop_
_entity_poly.entity_id
_entity_poly.type
_entity_poly.pdbx_seq_one_letter_code
_entity_poly.pdbx_strand_id
1 'polypeptide(L)'
;MYELLSQTHKGLAMLSVLLTLGWVSIVLTAPRIAGELGRPRKLVYTGAMAMTGLTGLSGLVLVVVAQGTWLKLIFPWLGLIAVAGHGFSGTSSRRALVAGSKMPALVAASLQLLFLITAYGLMTLKPF
;
A
#
# COMPACT_ATOMS: atom_id res chain seq x y z
N MET A 1 5.41 23.86 8.88
CA MET A 1 6.02 22.52 9.06
C MET A 1 5.00 21.39 8.89
N TYR A 2 3.88 21.42 9.62
CA TYR A 2 2.80 20.42 9.49
C TYR A 2 2.26 20.28 8.05
N GLU A 3 2.01 21.40 7.37
CA GLU A 3 1.43 21.39 6.02
C GLU A 3 2.34 20.74 4.96
N LEU A 4 3.64 21.01 5.02
CA LEU A 4 4.64 20.35 4.15
C LEU A 4 4.67 18.83 4.39
N LEU A 5 4.63 18.40 5.66
CA LEU A 5 4.57 16.98 6.01
C LEU A 5 3.27 16.34 5.52
N SER A 6 2.14 17.03 5.62
CA SER A 6 0.83 16.57 5.15
C SER A 6 0.82 16.38 3.64
N GLN A 7 1.33 17.34 2.86
CA GLN A 7 1.44 17.21 1.40
C GLN A 7 2.40 16.10 0.98
N THR A 8 3.53 15.97 1.69
CA THR A 8 4.49 14.88 1.45
C THR A 8 3.87 13.50 1.71
N HIS A 9 3.15 13.35 2.83
CA HIS A 9 2.43 12.13 3.17
C HIS A 9 1.39 11.78 2.10
N LYS A 10 0.63 12.76 1.62
CA LYS A 10 -0.33 12.57 0.51
C LYS A 10 0.35 12.13 -0.78
N GLY A 11 1.50 12.71 -1.11
CA GLY A 11 2.31 12.32 -2.28
C GLY A 11 2.83 10.89 -2.19
N LEU A 12 3.36 10.49 -1.02
CA LEU A 12 3.82 9.12 -0.77
C LEU A 12 2.67 8.11 -0.87
N ALA A 13 1.51 8.44 -0.32
CA ALA A 13 0.32 7.60 -0.40
C ALA A 13 -0.15 7.42 -1.86
N MET A 14 -0.18 8.51 -2.64
CA MET A 14 -0.50 8.46 -4.06
C MET A 14 0.47 7.57 -4.84
N LEU A 15 1.78 7.76 -4.64
CA LEU A 15 2.80 6.93 -5.28
C LEU A 15 2.65 5.45 -4.91
N SER A 16 2.31 5.16 -3.65
CA SER A 16 2.02 3.79 -3.18
C SER A 16 0.84 3.16 -3.91
N VAL A 17 -0.24 3.92 -4.13
CA VAL A 17 -1.41 3.48 -4.92
C VAL A 17 -1.00 3.18 -6.35
N LEU A 18 -0.26 4.09 -7.00
CA LEU A 18 0.18 3.93 -8.39
C LEU A 18 1.09 2.70 -8.58
N LEU A 19 2.05 2.48 -7.68
CA LEU A 19 2.92 1.30 -7.72
C LEU A 19 2.14 0.01 -7.46
N THR A 20 1.13 0.05 -6.59
CA THR A 20 0.26 -1.11 -6.33
C THR A 20 -0.65 -1.40 -7.52
N LEU A 21 -1.16 -0.39 -8.23
CA LEU A 21 -1.85 -0.56 -9.52
C LEU A 21 -0.92 -1.19 -10.57
N GLY A 22 0.33 -0.75 -10.63
CA GLY A 22 1.37 -1.38 -11.46
C GLY A 22 1.57 -2.85 -11.10
N TRP A 23 1.61 -3.18 -9.81
CA TRP A 23 1.70 -4.56 -9.34
C TRP A 23 0.49 -5.41 -9.75
N VAL A 24 -0.74 -4.91 -9.57
CA VAL A 24 -1.97 -5.59 -10.01
C VAL A 24 -1.94 -5.83 -11.52
N SER A 25 -1.50 -4.84 -12.30
CA SER A 25 -1.38 -4.96 -13.77
C SER A 25 -0.38 -6.02 -14.19
N ILE A 26 0.76 -6.13 -13.47
CA ILE A 26 1.73 -7.21 -13.65
C ILE A 26 1.10 -8.56 -13.31
N VAL A 27 0.41 -8.66 -12.18
CA VAL A 27 -0.25 -9.91 -11.77
C VAL A 27 -1.31 -10.32 -12.79
N LEU A 28 -2.06 -9.38 -13.39
CA LEU A 28 -3.05 -9.62 -14.43
C LEU A 28 -2.45 -10.14 -15.73
N THR A 29 -1.29 -9.61 -16.14
CA THR A 29 -0.66 -9.94 -17.44
C THR A 29 0.38 -11.07 -17.35
N ALA A 30 0.83 -11.44 -16.15
CA ALA A 30 1.83 -12.48 -15.98
C ALA A 30 1.35 -13.87 -16.47
N PRO A 31 2.19 -14.64 -17.17
CA PRO A 31 1.85 -16.01 -17.57
C PRO A 31 1.68 -16.92 -16.35
N ARG A 32 0.93 -18.02 -16.50
CA ARG A 32 0.67 -19.02 -15.43
C ARG A 32 1.87 -19.97 -15.20
N ILE A 33 3.08 -19.43 -15.17
CA ILE A 33 4.30 -20.22 -15.04
C ILE A 33 4.88 -19.96 -13.65
N ALA A 34 5.15 -21.04 -12.91
CA ALA A 34 5.85 -20.96 -11.64
C ALA A 34 7.31 -20.56 -11.87
N GLY A 35 7.85 -19.68 -11.02
CA GLY A 35 9.21 -19.21 -11.16
C GLY A 35 9.46 -17.85 -10.51
N GLU A 36 10.71 -17.41 -10.58
CA GLU A 36 11.12 -16.16 -9.95
C GLU A 36 10.57 -14.92 -10.67
N LEU A 37 10.43 -13.84 -9.91
CA LEU A 37 10.11 -12.55 -10.49
C LEU A 37 11.33 -11.98 -11.20
N GLY A 38 11.19 -11.74 -12.50
CA GLY A 38 12.15 -10.91 -13.24
C GLY A 38 12.35 -9.54 -12.58
N ARG A 39 13.55 -8.97 -12.77
CA ARG A 39 13.99 -7.70 -12.17
C ARG A 39 12.96 -6.56 -12.23
N PRO A 40 12.29 -6.24 -13.37
CA PRO A 40 11.33 -5.15 -13.40
C PRO A 40 10.10 -5.40 -12.51
N ARG A 41 9.59 -6.64 -12.48
CA ARG A 41 8.44 -7.00 -11.63
C ARG A 41 8.79 -6.91 -10.15
N LYS A 42 10.01 -7.33 -9.80
CA LYS A 42 10.53 -7.23 -8.44
C LYS A 42 10.67 -5.76 -8.00
N LEU A 43 11.12 -4.87 -8.87
CA LEU A 43 11.24 -3.44 -8.56
C LEU A 43 9.87 -2.79 -8.30
N VAL A 44 8.87 -3.06 -9.13
CA VAL A 44 7.51 -2.52 -8.92
C VAL A 44 6.91 -3.01 -7.61
N TYR A 45 7.02 -4.32 -7.32
CA TYR A 45 6.59 -4.90 -6.05
C TYR A 45 7.29 -4.26 -4.86
N THR A 46 8.63 -4.22 -4.87
CA THR A 46 9.41 -3.65 -3.77
C THR A 46 9.11 -2.17 -3.59
N GLY A 47 8.94 -1.42 -4.68
CA GLY A 47 8.53 -0.02 -4.65
C GLY A 47 7.17 0.15 -3.98
N ALA A 48 6.16 -0.64 -4.36
CA ALA A 48 4.83 -0.59 -3.75
C ALA A 48 4.89 -0.85 -2.23
N MET A 49 5.68 -1.84 -1.80
CA MET A 49 5.85 -2.17 -0.39
C MET A 49 6.60 -1.07 0.38
N ALA A 50 7.71 -0.57 -0.18
CA ALA A 50 8.54 0.44 0.46
C ALA A 50 7.80 1.78 0.59
N MET A 51 7.13 2.23 -0.48
CA MET A 51 6.38 3.49 -0.45
C MET A 51 5.20 3.41 0.52
N THR A 52 4.52 2.26 0.61
CA THR A 52 3.43 2.07 1.59
C THR A 52 3.98 2.10 3.02
N GLY A 53 5.14 1.49 3.26
CA GLY A 53 5.84 1.59 4.54
C GLY A 53 6.20 3.04 4.91
N LEU A 54 6.77 3.81 3.96
CA LEU A 54 7.07 5.24 4.16
C LEU A 54 5.80 6.08 4.38
N THR A 55 4.70 5.73 3.72
CA THR A 55 3.38 6.35 3.95
C THR A 55 2.91 6.09 5.38
N GLY A 56 3.00 4.84 5.85
CA GLY A 56 2.66 4.49 7.24
C GLY A 56 3.52 5.25 8.25
N LEU A 57 4.83 5.31 8.04
CA LEU A 57 5.76 6.04 8.91
C LEU A 57 5.47 7.56 8.93
N SER A 58 5.27 8.17 7.77
CA SER A 58 4.92 9.60 7.69
C SER A 58 3.57 9.91 8.32
N GLY A 59 2.60 9.00 8.25
CA GLY A 59 1.33 9.10 8.96
C GLY A 59 1.53 9.10 10.49
N LEU A 60 2.37 8.19 11.00
CA LEU A 60 2.73 8.17 12.43
C LEU A 60 3.44 9.46 12.88
N VAL A 61 4.33 10.01 12.06
CA VAL A 61 4.99 11.29 12.34
C VAL A 61 3.97 12.44 12.41
N LEU A 62 3.05 12.53 11.44
CA LEU A 62 1.99 13.54 11.44
C LEU A 62 1.13 13.47 12.70
N VAL A 63 0.82 12.25 13.14
CA VAL A 63 0.08 11.98 14.35
C VAL A 63 0.79 12.50 15.61
N VAL A 64 2.11 12.32 15.72
CA VAL A 64 2.90 12.85 16.85
C VAL A 64 2.97 14.38 16.81
N VAL A 65 3.19 14.96 15.62
CA VAL A 65 3.30 16.42 15.44
C VAL A 65 1.97 17.14 15.71
N ALA A 66 0.83 16.49 15.48
CA ALA A 66 -0.51 17.04 15.70
C ALA A 66 -0.97 17.05 17.20
N GLN A 67 -0.06 16.82 18.15
CA GLN A 67 -0.33 16.93 19.61
C GLN A 67 -1.39 15.97 20.20
N GLY A 68 -1.36 14.69 19.83
CA GLY A 68 -1.63 13.63 20.82
C GLY A 68 -3.10 13.29 21.16
N THR A 69 -4.11 13.96 20.62
CA THR A 69 -5.53 13.61 20.93
C THR A 69 -6.04 12.35 20.21
N TRP A 70 -5.19 11.69 19.43
CA TRP A 70 -5.54 10.74 18.37
C TRP A 70 -5.76 9.29 18.81
N LEU A 71 -5.36 8.89 20.03
CA LEU A 71 -5.78 7.59 20.58
C LEU A 71 -7.31 7.46 20.63
N LYS A 72 -8.02 8.60 20.70
CA LYS A 72 -9.48 8.67 20.68
C LYS A 72 -10.07 8.75 19.27
N LEU A 73 -9.25 8.89 18.23
CA LEU A 73 -9.69 9.03 16.83
C LEU A 73 -9.52 7.70 16.09
N ILE A 74 -10.51 7.31 15.29
CA ILE A 74 -10.49 6.01 14.59
C ILE A 74 -9.54 5.99 13.38
N PHE A 75 -9.26 7.15 12.78
CA PHE A 75 -8.56 7.25 11.49
C PHE A 75 -7.11 6.74 11.48
N PRO A 76 -6.24 7.06 12.46
CA PRO A 76 -4.89 6.50 12.50
C PRO A 76 -4.87 4.96 12.56
N TRP A 77 -5.83 4.38 13.28
CA TRP A 77 -5.98 2.93 13.38
C TRP A 77 -6.41 2.31 12.05
N LEU A 78 -7.35 2.95 11.33
CA LEU A 78 -7.73 2.53 9.98
C LEU A 78 -6.53 2.59 9.01
N GLY A 79 -5.70 3.63 9.12
CA GLY A 79 -4.47 3.74 8.34
C GLY A 79 -3.49 2.59 8.64
N LEU A 80 -3.26 2.28 9.91
CA LEU A 80 -2.40 1.16 10.31
C LEU A 80 -2.94 -0.19 9.81
N ILE A 81 -4.24 -0.43 9.93
CA ILE A 81 -4.89 -1.64 9.39
C ILE A 81 -4.68 -1.73 7.88
N ALA A 82 -4.82 -0.62 7.15
CA ALA A 82 -4.61 -0.59 5.72
C ALA A 82 -3.16 -0.89 5.33
N VAL A 83 -2.17 -0.30 6.02
CA VAL A 83 -0.74 -0.58 5.78
C VAL A 83 -0.41 -2.04 6.08
N ALA A 84 -0.88 -2.59 7.20
CA ALA A 84 -0.66 -3.98 7.56
C ALA A 84 -1.35 -4.93 6.57
N GLY A 85 -2.62 -4.67 6.27
CA GLY A 85 -3.42 -5.42 5.30
C GLY A 85 -2.78 -5.41 3.90
N HIS A 86 -2.29 -4.26 3.45
CA HIS A 86 -1.50 -4.14 2.21
C HIS A 86 -0.25 -5.03 2.23
N GLY A 87 0.51 -5.01 3.33
CA GLY A 87 1.71 -5.83 3.47
C GLY A 87 1.43 -7.34 3.39
N PHE A 88 0.42 -7.82 4.12
CA PHE A 88 0.04 -9.24 4.12
C PHE A 88 -0.52 -9.70 2.77
N SER A 89 -1.40 -8.90 2.17
CA SER A 89 -1.99 -9.21 0.86
C SER A 89 -0.96 -9.13 -0.27
N GLY A 90 -0.04 -8.17 -0.23
CA GLY A 90 1.06 -8.06 -1.20
C GLY A 90 2.03 -9.23 -1.14
N THR A 91 2.46 -9.63 0.06
CA THR A 91 3.33 -10.81 0.22
C THR A 91 2.63 -12.09 -0.23
N SER A 92 1.34 -12.25 0.09
CA SER A 92 0.51 -13.37 -0.37
C SER A 92 0.37 -13.39 -1.90
N SER A 93 0.13 -12.22 -2.50
CA SER A 93 0.03 -12.05 -3.95
C SER A 93 1.32 -12.46 -4.66
N ARG A 94 2.46 -11.97 -4.18
CA ARG A 94 3.77 -12.32 -4.70
C ARG A 94 4.04 -13.83 -4.60
N ARG A 95 3.79 -14.43 -3.44
CA ARG A 95 4.01 -15.86 -3.22
C ARG A 95 3.14 -16.71 -4.14
N ALA A 96 1.86 -16.39 -4.27
CA ALA A 96 0.94 -17.07 -5.16
C ALA A 96 1.36 -16.93 -6.64
N LEU A 97 1.82 -15.74 -7.06
CA LEU A 97 2.29 -15.52 -8.43
C LEU A 97 3.52 -16.38 -8.74
N VAL A 98 4.51 -16.41 -7.83
CA VAL A 98 5.72 -17.24 -7.96
C VAL A 98 5.38 -18.73 -7.99
N ALA A 99 4.34 -19.16 -7.27
CA ALA A 99 3.84 -20.53 -7.30
C ALA A 99 3.03 -20.88 -8.56
N GLY A 100 2.82 -19.94 -9.49
CA GLY A 100 1.97 -20.13 -10.69
C GLY A 100 0.46 -20.05 -10.42
N SER A 101 0.05 -19.79 -9.18
CA SER A 101 -1.36 -19.72 -8.75
C SER A 101 -1.98 -18.36 -9.08
N LYS A 102 -2.42 -18.21 -10.34
CA LYS A 102 -2.92 -16.95 -10.90
C LYS A 102 -4.10 -16.32 -10.14
N MET A 103 -5.16 -17.09 -9.88
CA MET A 103 -6.37 -16.55 -9.24
C MET A 103 -6.10 -16.09 -7.80
N PRO A 104 -5.44 -16.88 -6.92
CA PRO A 104 -5.04 -16.41 -5.61
C PRO A 104 -4.13 -15.17 -5.65
N ALA A 105 -3.19 -15.12 -6.60
CA ALA A 105 -2.32 -13.96 -6.76
C ALA A 105 -3.10 -12.67 -7.08
N LEU A 106 -4.10 -12.77 -7.96
CA LEU A 106 -4.94 -11.66 -8.36
C LEU A 106 -5.88 -11.19 -7.25
N VAL A 107 -6.51 -12.13 -6.54
CA VAL A 107 -7.37 -11.80 -5.39
C VAL A 107 -6.56 -11.07 -4.33
N ALA A 108 -5.39 -11.58 -3.98
CA ALA A 108 -4.51 -10.95 -3.01
C ALA A 108 -3.99 -9.58 -3.49
N ALA A 109 -3.64 -9.42 -4.77
CA ALA A 109 -3.25 -8.12 -5.33
C ALA A 109 -4.40 -7.10 -5.32
N SER A 110 -5.63 -7.57 -5.57
CA SER A 110 -6.83 -6.72 -5.56
C SER A 110 -7.16 -6.26 -4.15
N LEU A 111 -7.05 -7.14 -3.15
CA LEU A 111 -7.16 -6.77 -1.73
C LEU A 111 -6.09 -5.76 -1.32
N GLN A 112 -4.85 -5.97 -1.77
CA GLN A 112 -3.74 -5.05 -1.54
C GLN A 112 -4.08 -3.64 -2.05
N LEU A 113 -4.61 -3.55 -3.27
CA LEU A 113 -5.05 -2.29 -3.86
C LEU A 113 -6.23 -1.66 -3.10
N LEU A 114 -7.20 -2.49 -2.71
CA LEU A 114 -8.39 -2.02 -1.98
C LEU A 114 -8.04 -1.34 -0.65
N PHE A 115 -7.09 -1.90 0.11
CA PHE A 115 -6.61 -1.29 1.34
C PHE A 115 -6.05 0.12 1.10
N LEU A 116 -5.21 0.29 0.08
CA LEU A 116 -4.61 1.59 -0.22
C LEU A 116 -5.60 2.60 -0.79
N ILE A 117 -6.47 2.22 -1.72
CA ILE A 117 -7.47 3.14 -2.27
C ILE A 117 -8.41 3.61 -1.16
N THR A 118 -8.80 2.71 -0.26
CA THR A 118 -9.65 3.06 0.89
C THR A 118 -8.94 4.05 1.82
N ALA A 119 -7.70 3.75 2.22
CA ALA A 119 -6.92 4.63 3.10
C ALA A 119 -6.64 6.01 2.44
N TYR A 120 -6.27 6.00 1.17
CA TYR A 120 -6.02 7.22 0.40
C TYR A 120 -7.29 8.05 0.22
N GLY A 121 -8.42 7.42 -0.10
CA GLY A 121 -9.72 8.08 -0.22
C GLY A 121 -10.19 8.69 1.08
N LEU A 122 -10.01 8.00 2.22
CA LEU A 122 -10.32 8.56 3.53
C LEU A 122 -9.49 9.82 3.82
N MET A 123 -8.20 9.80 3.47
CA MET A 123 -7.28 10.93 3.65
C MET A 123 -7.60 12.14 2.77
N THR A 124 -8.16 11.94 1.58
CA THR A 124 -8.51 13.05 0.67
C THR A 124 -9.89 13.62 0.95
N LEU A 125 -10.86 12.78 1.34
CA LEU A 125 -12.24 13.19 1.61
C LEU A 125 -12.44 13.80 3.00
N LYS A 126 -11.63 13.40 3.98
CA LYS A 126 -11.62 13.99 5.31
C LYS A 126 -10.19 14.45 5.63
N PRO A 127 -9.89 15.75 5.53
CA PRO A 127 -8.59 16.25 5.96
C PRO A 127 -8.44 15.95 7.45
N PHE A 128 -7.41 15.16 7.78
CA PHE A 128 -6.95 14.91 9.15
C PHE A 128 -6.21 16.13 9.71
#